data_AF-A0A2E8PSE9-F1
#
_entry.id   AF-A0A2E8PSE9-F1
#
_cell.length_a   1.000
_cell.length_b   1.000
_cell.length_c   1.000
_cell.angle_alpha   90.00
_cell.angle_beta   90.00
_cell.angle_gamma   90.00
#
_symmetry.space_group_name_H-M   'P 1'
#
loop_
_entity.id
_entity.type
_entity.pdbx_description
1 polymer ?
#
loop_
_entity_poly.entity_id
_entity_poly.type
_entity_poly.pdbx_seq_one_letter_code
_entity_poly.pdbx_strand_id
1 'polypeptide(L)'
;MAVSYSSNMDSVIVERAAALWKHLNLGLGIRGIDAQHAWLVALVLELEWVLHHNPDAVPARFHDVVKQAGEYAEAHFKAEEQLFHEYHFAEEAAHIRAHQMFRKALQRILSEEGVSTRKEAEKLYRFLRQWLIHHIVGEDRKYADFLKRRKLLDQANQFMEQNNRDAVVSDNQWKLLDMVSTNTGITVTTSEVLKEITSLWNRLNLKIGVPIIDIQHLWLIKMIVDMDEAMSESALTRRAVLARTIDEAVRYIDVHFRTEEELMEVLGYEQSASHKARHKKFEQFVQDRKKDFEGGNPRAAATLVNDLRQWLTNHIALEDKQFVAYYQKNQQKALEFSKAAIASGRAGIRQSQVDLYKTVVQGA
;
A
#
# COMPACT_ATOMS: atom_id res chain seq x y z
N MET A 1 -18.53 30.49 1.75
CA MET A 1 -18.38 30.46 0.28
C MET A 1 -17.77 29.12 -0.08
N ALA A 2 -18.42 28.33 -0.94
CA ALA A 2 -17.84 27.06 -1.39
C ALA A 2 -16.57 27.36 -2.20
N VAL A 3 -15.43 26.81 -1.79
CA VAL A 3 -14.17 26.93 -2.53
C VAL A 3 -14.34 26.13 -3.82
N SER A 4 -14.36 26.84 -4.95
CA SER A 4 -14.43 26.25 -6.29
C SER A 4 -13.05 25.76 -6.70
N TYR A 5 -12.82 24.45 -6.58
CA TYR A 5 -11.60 23.80 -7.08
C TYR A 5 -11.74 23.54 -8.59
N SER A 6 -11.33 24.52 -9.40
CA SER A 6 -11.32 24.45 -10.86
C SER A 6 -9.99 23.90 -11.39
N SER A 7 -9.98 22.66 -11.84
CA SER A 7 -9.51 22.17 -13.17
C SER A 7 -9.23 20.67 -13.06
N ASN A 8 -9.61 19.87 -14.07
CA ASN A 8 -9.34 18.43 -14.11
C ASN A 8 -7.92 18.11 -13.61
N MET A 9 -7.85 17.32 -12.53
CA MET A 9 -6.58 16.85 -11.99
C MET A 9 -5.85 16.06 -13.08
N ASP A 10 -4.55 16.32 -13.27
CA ASP A 10 -3.75 15.64 -14.28
C ASP A 10 -3.89 14.11 -14.12
N SER A 11 -4.05 13.38 -15.23
CA SER A 11 -4.22 11.92 -15.21
C SER A 11 -3.06 11.23 -14.48
N VAL A 12 -1.84 11.77 -14.58
CA VAL A 12 -0.66 11.27 -13.87
C VAL A 12 -0.84 11.37 -12.35
N ILE A 13 -1.43 12.46 -11.86
CA ILE A 13 -1.69 12.64 -10.42
C ILE A 13 -2.73 11.62 -9.96
N VAL A 14 -3.79 11.40 -10.75
CA VAL A 14 -4.85 10.44 -10.40
C VAL A 14 -4.33 8.99 -10.38
N GLU A 15 -3.52 8.60 -11.36
CA GLU A 15 -2.88 7.28 -11.41
C GLU A 15 -1.97 7.05 -10.20
N ARG A 16 -1.13 8.04 -9.86
CA ARG A 16 -0.26 7.97 -8.68
C ARG A 16 -1.06 7.96 -7.38
N ALA A 17 -2.14 8.73 -7.30
CA ALA A 17 -3.04 8.71 -6.15
C ALA A 17 -3.69 7.34 -5.98
N ALA A 18 -4.18 6.73 -7.06
CA ALA A 18 -4.76 5.39 -7.03
C ALA A 18 -3.75 4.33 -6.61
N ALA A 19 -2.52 4.41 -7.11
CA ALA A 19 -1.43 3.54 -6.67
C ALA A 19 -1.19 3.69 -5.17
N LEU A 20 -0.94 4.91 -4.66
CA LEU A 20 -0.72 5.15 -3.24
C LEU A 20 -1.91 4.71 -2.38
N TRP A 21 -3.13 4.99 -2.81
CA TRP A 21 -4.38 4.62 -2.15
C TRP A 21 -4.44 3.12 -1.88
N LYS A 22 -4.15 2.33 -2.92
CA LYS A 22 -4.13 0.86 -2.86
C LYS A 22 -2.93 0.33 -2.09
N HIS A 23 -1.73 0.82 -2.38
CA HIS A 23 -0.50 0.32 -1.76
C HIS A 23 -0.47 0.58 -0.25
N LEU A 24 -0.95 1.74 0.20
CA LEU A 24 -0.96 2.11 1.62
C LEU A 24 -2.29 1.78 2.30
N ASN A 25 -3.25 1.19 1.57
CA ASN A 25 -4.60 0.88 2.03
C ASN A 25 -5.28 2.10 2.68
N LEU A 26 -5.26 3.26 2.04
CA LEU A 26 -5.66 4.53 2.67
C LEU A 26 -7.16 4.64 2.99
N GLY A 27 -8.00 3.78 2.40
CA GLY A 27 -9.43 3.75 2.69
C GLY A 27 -9.74 3.24 4.10
N LEU A 28 -10.53 4.01 4.85
CA LEU A 28 -11.02 3.71 6.20
C LEU A 28 -12.40 3.04 6.18
N GLY A 29 -13.13 3.14 5.08
CA GLY A 29 -14.52 2.67 4.97
C GLY A 29 -15.54 3.70 5.43
N ILE A 30 -15.09 4.93 5.68
CA ILE A 30 -15.93 6.09 6.01
C ILE A 30 -15.86 7.00 4.79
N ARG A 31 -16.80 6.81 3.85
CA ARG A 31 -16.74 7.33 2.47
C ARG A 31 -16.51 8.84 2.42
N GLY A 32 -17.13 9.61 3.31
CA GLY A 32 -16.91 11.06 3.42
C GLY A 32 -15.47 11.42 3.80
N ILE A 33 -14.88 10.71 4.76
CA ILE A 33 -13.47 10.90 5.14
C ILE A 33 -12.54 10.37 4.04
N ASP A 34 -12.85 9.22 3.45
CA ASP A 34 -12.07 8.63 2.37
C ASP A 34 -11.98 9.60 1.16
N ALA A 35 -13.05 10.31 0.84
CA ALA A 35 -13.02 11.33 -0.21
C ALA A 35 -12.13 12.53 0.17
N GLN A 36 -12.15 12.94 1.44
CA GLN A 36 -11.27 14.00 1.94
C GLN A 36 -9.80 13.58 1.88
N HIS A 37 -9.48 12.35 2.30
CA HIS A 37 -8.13 11.78 2.19
C HIS A 37 -7.66 11.71 0.74
N ALA A 38 -8.49 11.22 -0.19
CA ALA A 38 -8.13 11.12 -1.60
C ALA A 38 -7.75 12.49 -2.17
N TRP A 39 -8.50 13.52 -1.78
CA TRP A 39 -8.21 14.90 -2.18
C TRP A 39 -6.92 15.45 -1.58
N LEU A 40 -6.69 15.27 -0.27
CA LEU A 40 -5.44 15.68 0.39
C LEU A 40 -4.21 15.00 -0.22
N VAL A 41 -4.31 13.70 -0.51
CA VAL A 41 -3.25 12.95 -1.19
C VAL A 41 -2.96 13.55 -2.56
N ALA A 42 -4.00 13.88 -3.33
CA ALA A 42 -3.81 14.47 -4.64
C ALA A 42 -3.19 15.87 -4.59
N LEU A 43 -3.57 16.72 -3.63
CA LEU A 43 -2.92 18.03 -3.42
C LEU A 43 -1.43 17.87 -3.08
N VAL A 44 -1.08 16.89 -2.24
CA VAL A 44 0.33 16.59 -1.93
C VAL A 44 1.10 16.09 -3.16
N LEU A 45 0.49 15.24 -3.98
CA LEU A 45 1.07 14.78 -5.24
C LEU A 45 1.20 15.91 -6.27
N GLU A 46 0.27 16.86 -6.27
CA GLU A 46 0.36 18.06 -7.10
C GLU A 46 1.55 18.93 -6.69
N LEU A 47 1.81 19.10 -5.39
CA LEU A 47 3.02 19.78 -4.92
C LEU A 47 4.28 19.13 -5.49
N GLU A 48 4.36 17.80 -5.47
CA GLU A 48 5.49 17.07 -6.07
C GLU A 48 5.60 17.32 -7.57
N TRP A 49 4.49 17.22 -8.29
CA TRP A 49 4.43 17.42 -9.73
C TRP A 49 4.88 18.83 -10.12
N VAL A 50 4.37 19.85 -9.42
CA VAL A 50 4.72 21.27 -9.63
C VAL A 50 6.22 21.48 -9.44
N LEU A 51 6.78 20.88 -8.40
CA LEU A 51 8.19 20.98 -8.05
C LEU A 51 9.12 20.25 -9.04
N HIS A 52 8.68 19.12 -9.62
CA HIS A 52 9.45 18.40 -10.65
C HIS A 52 9.44 19.10 -12.01
N HIS A 53 8.32 19.71 -12.41
CA HIS A 53 8.19 20.36 -13.72
C HIS A 53 8.71 21.81 -13.74
N ASN A 54 9.16 22.32 -12.59
CA ASN A 54 9.76 23.66 -12.47
C ASN A 54 11.09 23.53 -11.70
N PRO A 55 12.15 22.98 -12.33
CA PRO A 55 13.38 22.62 -11.62
C PRO A 55 14.12 23.83 -11.03
N ASP A 56 14.02 25.00 -11.66
CA ASP A 56 14.86 26.16 -11.35
C ASP A 56 14.19 27.18 -10.41
N ALA A 57 12.91 27.03 -10.07
CA ALA A 57 12.16 28.00 -9.28
C ALA A 57 11.04 27.37 -8.45
N VAL A 58 10.53 28.12 -7.46
CA VAL A 58 9.25 27.80 -6.80
C VAL A 58 8.14 28.53 -7.56
N PRO A 59 7.34 27.84 -8.38
CA PRO A 59 6.29 28.50 -9.15
C PRO A 59 5.17 28.97 -8.23
N ALA A 60 4.45 30.04 -8.61
CA ALA A 60 3.31 30.56 -7.84
C ALA A 60 2.26 29.49 -7.51
N ARG A 61 2.06 28.53 -8.44
CA ARG A 61 1.18 27.38 -8.24
C ARG A 61 1.52 26.56 -7.00
N PHE A 62 2.80 26.44 -6.63
CA PHE A 62 3.20 25.74 -5.42
C PHE A 62 2.56 26.36 -4.18
N HIS A 63 2.61 27.70 -4.06
CA HIS A 63 2.00 28.43 -2.97
C HIS A 63 0.47 28.29 -2.94
N ASP A 64 -0.16 28.33 -4.13
CA ASP A 64 -1.61 28.15 -4.24
C ASP A 64 -2.03 26.76 -3.76
N VAL A 65 -1.29 25.71 -4.13
CA VAL A 65 -1.59 24.33 -3.72
C VAL A 65 -1.33 24.15 -2.22
N VAL A 66 -0.25 24.73 -1.66
CA VAL A 66 0.00 24.71 -0.21
C VAL A 66 -1.14 25.37 0.56
N LYS A 67 -1.61 26.54 0.08
CA LYS A 67 -2.75 27.24 0.69
C LYS A 67 -4.02 26.38 0.63
N GLN A 68 -4.32 25.81 -0.53
CA GLN A 68 -5.46 24.92 -0.72
C GLN A 68 -5.39 23.69 0.21
N ALA A 69 -4.22 23.06 0.33
CA ALA A 69 -4.01 21.92 1.21
C ALA A 69 -4.20 22.30 2.69
N GLY A 70 -3.69 23.46 3.12
CA GLY A 70 -3.86 23.95 4.49
C GLY A 70 -5.33 24.26 4.83
N GLU A 71 -6.04 24.95 3.94
CA GLU A 71 -7.46 25.25 4.11
C GLU A 71 -8.31 23.98 4.12
N TYR A 72 -8.02 23.02 3.24
CA TYR A 72 -8.75 21.77 3.16
C TYR A 72 -8.46 20.85 4.37
N ALA A 73 -7.21 20.82 4.85
CA ALA A 73 -6.85 20.08 6.06
C ALA A 73 -7.61 20.60 7.29
N GLU A 74 -7.83 21.92 7.41
CA GLU A 74 -8.60 22.48 8.51
C GLU A 74 -10.07 22.02 8.49
N ALA A 75 -10.68 21.97 7.31
CA ALA A 75 -12.04 21.45 7.15
C ALA A 75 -12.11 19.95 7.48
N HIS A 76 -11.13 19.18 7.01
CA HIS A 76 -11.02 17.74 7.28
C HIS A 76 -10.85 17.44 8.78
N PHE A 77 -9.95 18.15 9.48
CA PHE A 77 -9.78 17.97 10.93
C PHE A 77 -11.07 18.24 11.70
N LYS A 78 -11.82 19.28 11.33
CA LYS A 78 -13.12 19.55 11.97
C LYS A 78 -14.11 18.41 11.78
N ALA A 79 -14.15 17.84 10.57
CA ALA A 79 -15.05 16.72 10.28
C ALA A 79 -14.70 15.48 11.12
N GLU A 80 -13.42 15.16 11.26
CA GLU A 80 -12.94 14.08 12.13
C GLU A 80 -13.24 14.35 13.61
N GLU A 81 -12.92 15.56 14.09
CA GLU A 81 -13.13 15.96 15.49
C GLU A 81 -14.63 15.90 15.86
N GLN A 82 -15.52 16.27 14.95
CA GLN A 82 -16.97 16.08 15.12
C GLN A 82 -17.37 14.61 15.20
N LEU A 83 -16.78 13.75 14.34
CA LEU A 83 -17.02 12.32 14.36
C LEU A 83 -16.56 11.69 15.68
N PHE A 84 -15.41 12.11 16.20
CA PHE A 84 -14.86 11.62 17.47
C PHE A 84 -15.78 11.97 18.63
N HIS A 85 -16.26 13.22 18.64
CA HIS A 85 -17.17 13.70 19.67
C HIS A 85 -18.50 12.93 19.68
N GLU A 86 -19.11 12.76 18.50
CA GLU A 86 -20.40 12.05 18.32
C GLU A 86 -20.32 10.60 18.79
N TYR A 87 -19.24 9.88 18.42
CA TYR A 87 -19.11 8.46 18.71
C TYR A 87 -18.27 8.16 19.96
N HIS A 88 -17.87 9.19 20.70
CA HIS A 88 -17.08 9.12 21.93
C HIS A 88 -15.78 8.30 21.75
N PHE A 89 -14.97 8.68 20.77
CA PHE A 89 -13.70 8.02 20.50
C PHE A 89 -12.70 8.27 21.64
N ALA A 90 -12.24 7.21 22.30
CA ALA A 90 -11.44 7.31 23.52
C ALA A 90 -10.10 8.08 23.37
N GLU A 91 -9.51 8.07 22.17
CA GLU A 91 -8.25 8.78 21.88
C GLU A 91 -8.46 10.19 21.28
N GLU A 92 -9.70 10.71 21.28
CA GLU A 92 -10.05 12.05 20.74
C GLU A 92 -9.07 13.15 21.16
N ALA A 93 -8.80 13.27 22.46
CA ALA A 93 -7.90 14.30 22.98
C ALA A 93 -6.45 14.15 22.48
N ALA A 94 -5.99 12.93 22.23
CA ALA A 94 -4.66 12.68 21.67
C ALA A 94 -4.62 13.04 20.18
N HIS A 95 -5.66 12.68 19.42
CA HIS A 95 -5.80 13.00 18.00
C HIS A 95 -5.87 14.51 17.75
N ILE A 96 -6.70 15.24 18.52
CA ILE A 96 -6.79 16.70 18.47
C ILE A 96 -5.42 17.35 18.74
N ARG A 97 -4.65 16.82 19.70
CA ARG A 97 -3.28 17.32 19.94
C ARG A 97 -2.38 17.13 18.73
N ALA A 98 -2.48 16.01 18.02
CA ALA A 98 -1.74 15.78 16.78
C ALA A 98 -2.09 16.83 15.71
N HIS A 99 -3.38 17.14 15.51
CA HIS A 99 -3.80 18.20 14.61
C HIS A 99 -3.27 19.58 15.03
N GLN A 100 -3.34 19.92 16.31
CA GLN A 100 -2.84 21.20 16.83
C GLN A 100 -1.32 21.34 16.62
N MET A 101 -0.56 20.26 16.79
CA MET A 101 0.87 20.25 16.49
C MET A 101 1.15 20.46 15.01
N PHE A 102 0.37 19.83 14.12
CA PHE A 102 0.47 20.04 12.68
C PHE A 102 0.18 21.48 12.29
N ARG A 103 -0.93 22.05 12.78
CA ARG A 103 -1.32 23.46 12.55
C ARG A 103 -0.20 24.42 12.93
N LYS A 104 0.37 24.26 14.13
CA LYS A 104 1.50 25.08 14.61
C LYS A 104 2.75 24.91 13.76
N ALA A 105 3.07 23.67 13.38
CA ALA A 105 4.23 23.39 12.54
C ALA A 105 4.09 24.01 11.15
N LEU A 106 2.91 23.87 10.52
CA LEU A 106 2.61 24.46 9.22
C LEU A 106 2.64 25.99 9.30
N GLN A 107 2.02 26.58 10.31
CA GLN A 107 2.03 28.03 10.52
C GLN A 107 3.46 28.57 10.61
N ARG A 108 4.32 27.92 11.42
CA ARG A 108 5.72 28.32 11.56
C ARG A 108 6.48 28.26 10.24
N ILE A 109 6.29 27.19 9.45
CA ILE A 109 6.93 27.04 8.15
C ILE A 109 6.47 28.14 7.17
N LEU A 110 5.23 28.60 7.28
CA LEU A 110 4.66 29.63 6.40
C LEU A 110 4.90 31.07 6.88
N SER A 111 5.14 31.30 8.17
CA SER A 111 5.18 32.65 8.77
C SER A 111 6.55 33.34 8.78
N GLU A 112 7.66 32.62 8.58
CA GLU A 112 9.00 33.18 8.82
C GLU A 112 9.56 33.99 7.64
N GLU A 113 9.26 33.65 6.39
CA GLU A 113 9.58 34.47 5.19
C GLU A 113 8.74 34.04 3.95
N GLY A 114 7.74 33.18 4.17
CA GLY A 114 7.16 32.35 3.12
C GLY A 114 8.16 31.29 2.61
N VAL A 115 7.72 30.43 1.70
CA VAL A 115 8.59 29.45 1.06
C VAL A 115 9.20 30.07 -0.21
N SER A 116 10.37 30.70 -0.09
CA SER A 116 10.93 31.46 -1.21
C SER A 116 11.92 30.65 -2.05
N THR A 117 12.54 29.62 -1.48
CA THR A 117 13.56 28.81 -2.15
C THR A 117 13.05 27.40 -2.48
N ARG A 118 13.64 26.79 -3.52
CA ARG A 118 13.34 25.39 -3.92
C ARG A 118 13.56 24.41 -2.76
N LYS A 119 14.65 24.59 -2.01
CA LYS A 119 15.02 23.73 -0.87
C LYS A 119 13.97 23.79 0.24
N GLU A 120 13.42 24.97 0.53
CA GLU A 120 12.32 25.14 1.48
C GLU A 120 11.05 24.49 0.96
N ALA A 121 10.74 24.65 -0.33
CA ALA A 121 9.57 24.05 -0.95
C ALA A 121 9.60 22.52 -0.90
N GLU A 122 10.75 21.90 -1.19
CA GLU A 122 10.92 20.46 -1.02
C GLU A 122 10.80 20.03 0.44
N LYS A 123 11.34 20.82 1.38
CA LYS A 123 11.24 20.52 2.81
C LYS A 123 9.79 20.56 3.28
N LEU A 124 9.02 21.55 2.84
CA LEU A 124 7.59 21.66 3.14
C LEU A 124 6.81 20.51 2.49
N TYR A 125 7.01 20.23 1.21
CA TYR A 125 6.37 19.09 0.54
C TYR A 125 6.67 17.77 1.26
N ARG A 126 7.94 17.49 1.60
CA ARG A 126 8.32 16.27 2.33
C ARG A 126 7.64 16.21 3.70
N PHE A 127 7.56 17.33 4.42
CA PHE A 127 6.85 17.43 5.69
C PHE A 127 5.36 17.13 5.54
N LEU A 128 4.67 17.76 4.59
CA LEU A 128 3.23 17.56 4.34
C LEU A 128 2.92 16.12 3.94
N ARG A 129 3.69 15.54 2.99
CA ARG A 129 3.54 14.15 2.54
C ARG A 129 3.73 13.18 3.70
N GLN A 130 4.79 13.36 4.47
CA GLN A 130 5.12 12.50 5.59
C GLN A 130 4.03 12.54 6.67
N TRP A 131 3.60 13.74 7.04
CA TRP A 131 2.57 13.90 8.07
C TRP A 131 1.26 13.26 7.63
N LEU A 132 0.79 13.56 6.42
CA LEU A 132 -0.48 13.04 5.88
C LEU A 132 -0.51 11.50 5.87
N ILE A 133 0.51 10.87 5.29
CA ILE A 133 0.55 9.39 5.20
C ILE A 133 0.61 8.76 6.59
N HIS A 134 1.44 9.30 7.48
CA HIS A 134 1.58 8.76 8.83
C HIS A 134 0.27 8.89 9.62
N HIS A 135 -0.40 10.03 9.48
CA HIS A 135 -1.66 10.30 10.15
C HIS A 135 -2.76 9.33 9.70
N ILE A 136 -2.99 9.20 8.38
CA ILE A 136 -4.03 8.31 7.84
C ILE A 136 -3.78 6.84 8.20
N VAL A 137 -2.54 6.36 8.00
CA VAL A 137 -2.24 4.94 8.21
C VAL A 137 -2.14 4.59 9.70
N GLY A 138 -1.66 5.52 10.52
CA GLY A 138 -1.38 5.29 11.94
C GLY A 138 -2.49 5.75 12.88
N GLU A 139 -2.89 7.02 12.80
CA GLU A 139 -3.84 7.66 13.71
C GLU A 139 -5.29 7.41 13.24
N ASP A 140 -5.62 7.73 11.99
CA ASP A 140 -7.01 7.71 11.52
C ASP A 140 -7.57 6.29 11.44
N ARG A 141 -6.68 5.32 11.19
CA ARG A 141 -7.02 3.89 11.27
C ARG A 141 -7.59 3.49 12.62
N LYS A 142 -7.14 4.10 13.72
CA LYS A 142 -7.56 3.71 15.08
C LYS A 142 -9.05 3.95 15.29
N TYR A 143 -9.56 5.10 14.86
CA TYR A 143 -10.98 5.39 15.00
C TYR A 143 -11.83 4.63 13.98
N ALA A 144 -11.30 4.38 12.77
CA ALA A 144 -11.96 3.51 11.79
C ALA A 144 -12.14 2.07 12.35
N ASP A 145 -11.08 1.52 12.95
CA ASP A 145 -11.12 0.21 13.60
C ASP A 145 -12.06 0.19 14.81
N PHE A 146 -12.10 1.28 15.59
CA PHE A 146 -13.06 1.46 16.69
C PHE A 146 -14.51 1.41 16.19
N LEU A 147 -14.85 2.19 15.16
CA LEU A 147 -16.19 2.21 14.57
C LEU A 147 -16.55 0.85 13.97
N LYS A 148 -15.61 0.20 13.27
CA LYS A 148 -15.81 -1.14 12.71
C LYS A 148 -16.10 -2.18 13.80
N ARG A 149 -15.32 -2.22 14.87
CA ARG A 149 -15.53 -3.15 16.00
C ARG A 149 -16.89 -2.95 16.67
N ARG A 150 -17.37 -1.71 16.72
CA ARG A 150 -18.70 -1.37 17.27
C ARG A 150 -19.85 -1.49 16.26
N LYS A 151 -19.56 -1.86 15.01
CA LYS A 151 -20.54 -1.90 13.91
C LYS A 151 -21.24 -0.55 13.70
N LEU A 152 -20.47 0.54 13.79
CA LEU A 152 -20.93 1.92 13.68
C LEU A 152 -20.57 2.58 12.34
N LEU A 153 -19.97 1.85 11.39
CA LEU A 153 -19.51 2.43 10.12
C LEU A 153 -20.65 3.01 9.28
N ASP A 154 -21.81 2.34 9.23
CA ASP A 154 -22.95 2.84 8.46
C ASP A 154 -23.52 4.12 9.06
N GLN A 155 -23.63 4.18 10.39
CA GLN A 155 -24.05 5.38 11.11
C GLN A 155 -23.04 6.52 10.90
N ALA A 156 -21.73 6.23 10.98
CA ALA A 156 -20.69 7.21 10.74
C ALA A 156 -20.76 7.77 9.30
N ASN A 157 -21.02 6.93 8.30
CA ASN A 157 -21.25 7.37 6.92
C ASN A 157 -22.48 8.28 6.80
N GLN A 158 -23.60 7.91 7.42
CA GLN A 158 -24.81 8.75 7.44
C GLN A 158 -24.57 10.09 8.16
N PHE A 159 -23.84 10.06 9.28
CA PHE A 159 -23.45 11.26 10.01
C PHE A 159 -22.62 12.20 9.11
N MET A 160 -21.65 11.65 8.39
CA MET A 160 -20.82 12.39 7.45
C MET A 160 -21.64 12.99 6.28
N GLU A 161 -22.70 12.34 5.83
CA GLU A 161 -23.59 12.90 4.79
C GLU A 161 -24.46 14.05 5.32
N GLN A 162 -24.89 13.98 6.58
CA GLN A 162 -25.87 14.92 7.16
C GLN A 162 -25.24 16.14 7.85
N ASN A 163 -24.11 15.96 8.51
CA ASN A 163 -23.53 16.95 9.43
C ASN A 163 -22.27 17.63 8.92
N ASN A 164 -21.73 17.17 7.79
CA ASN A 164 -20.48 17.69 7.23
C ASN A 164 -20.67 19.00 6.44
N ARG A 165 -21.31 20.00 7.05
CA ARG A 165 -21.60 21.30 6.41
C ARG A 165 -20.35 22.14 6.14
N ASP A 166 -19.28 21.92 6.91
CA ASP A 166 -18.03 22.69 6.81
C ASP A 166 -16.95 22.00 5.95
N ALA A 167 -17.08 20.70 5.64
CA ALA A 167 -16.19 19.98 4.74
C ALA A 167 -16.96 19.18 3.67
N VAL A 168 -17.99 19.82 3.09
CA VAL A 168 -18.81 19.25 2.00
C VAL A 168 -17.90 18.78 0.87
N VAL A 169 -17.95 17.48 0.61
CA VAL A 169 -17.21 16.83 -0.47
C VAL A 169 -17.87 17.19 -1.79
N SER A 170 -17.12 17.83 -2.68
CA SER A 170 -17.57 18.22 -4.02
C SER A 170 -17.68 17.02 -4.97
N ASP A 171 -18.42 17.19 -6.07
CA ASP A 171 -18.55 16.17 -7.12
C ASP A 171 -17.20 15.70 -7.66
N ASN A 172 -16.22 16.59 -7.78
CA ASN A 172 -14.88 16.23 -8.26
C ASN A 172 -14.13 15.36 -7.24
N GLN A 173 -14.35 15.57 -5.95
CA GLN A 173 -13.75 14.76 -4.90
C GLN A 173 -14.40 13.39 -4.80
N TRP A 174 -15.72 13.31 -4.98
CA TRP A 174 -16.40 12.03 -5.12
C TRP A 174 -15.92 11.24 -6.33
N LYS A 175 -15.82 11.90 -7.49
CA LYS A 175 -15.25 11.29 -8.70
C LYS A 175 -13.82 10.83 -8.48
N LEU A 176 -12.98 11.64 -7.84
CA LEU A 176 -11.61 11.23 -7.50
C LEU A 176 -11.61 10.01 -6.58
N LEU A 177 -12.41 10.02 -5.52
CA LEU A 177 -12.54 8.87 -4.62
C LEU A 177 -12.91 7.62 -5.43
N ASP A 178 -13.94 7.71 -6.27
CA ASP A 178 -14.35 6.60 -7.12
C ASP A 178 -13.18 6.18 -8.02
N MET A 179 -12.48 7.10 -8.68
CA MET A 179 -11.31 6.76 -9.49
C MET A 179 -10.19 6.07 -8.70
N VAL A 180 -9.86 6.50 -7.48
CA VAL A 180 -8.75 5.91 -6.69
C VAL A 180 -9.16 4.66 -5.92
N SER A 181 -10.45 4.51 -5.58
CA SER A 181 -11.00 3.37 -4.85
C SER A 181 -11.53 2.27 -5.75
N THR A 182 -12.00 2.62 -6.96
CA THR A 182 -12.56 1.70 -7.96
C THR A 182 -11.63 1.44 -9.14
N ASN A 183 -10.38 1.96 -9.17
CA ASN A 183 -9.42 1.58 -10.23
C ASN A 183 -9.04 0.10 -10.13
N THR A 184 -9.93 -0.72 -10.65
CA THR A 184 -9.77 -2.08 -11.14
C THR A 184 -9.25 -2.08 -12.59
N GLY A 185 -8.94 -0.92 -13.17
CA GLY A 185 -8.19 -0.79 -14.41
C GLY A 185 -6.70 -1.00 -14.17
N ILE A 186 -6.28 -2.27 -14.22
CA ILE A 186 -4.90 -2.77 -14.35
C ILE A 186 -3.82 -1.73 -14.05
N THR A 187 -3.47 -1.63 -12.78
CA THR A 187 -2.07 -1.53 -12.39
C THR A 187 -2.01 -2.11 -10.98
N VAL A 188 -1.65 -3.39 -10.90
CA VAL A 188 -1.29 -4.04 -9.63
C VAL A 188 -0.09 -3.32 -8.99
N THR A 189 0.62 -2.53 -9.80
CA THR A 189 1.87 -1.82 -9.56
C THR A 189 2.02 -0.73 -10.63
N THR A 190 2.97 0.22 -10.53
CA THR A 190 3.30 1.12 -11.66
C THR A 190 3.76 0.34 -12.91
N SER A 191 3.78 0.97 -14.09
CA SER A 191 4.28 0.39 -15.34
C SER A 191 5.73 -0.11 -15.20
N GLU A 192 6.54 0.63 -14.44
CA GLU A 192 7.93 0.33 -14.13
C GLU A 192 8.05 -0.91 -13.25
N VAL A 193 7.27 -1.01 -12.17
CA VAL A 193 7.24 -2.21 -11.31
C VAL A 193 6.75 -3.44 -12.09
N LEU A 194 5.74 -3.28 -12.94
CA LEU A 194 5.21 -4.39 -13.71
C LEU A 194 6.28 -4.92 -14.68
N LYS A 195 7.06 -4.02 -15.31
CA LYS A 195 8.23 -4.39 -16.12
C LYS A 195 9.28 -5.12 -15.30
N GLU A 196 9.57 -4.67 -14.08
CA GLU A 196 10.53 -5.34 -13.20
C GLU A 196 10.06 -6.73 -12.79
N ILE A 197 8.81 -6.87 -12.34
CA ILE A 197 8.21 -8.18 -11.99
C ILE A 197 8.26 -9.12 -13.20
N THR A 198 7.83 -8.65 -14.38
CA THR A 198 7.83 -9.44 -15.61
C THR A 198 9.26 -9.83 -16.01
N SER A 199 10.22 -8.92 -15.85
CA SER A 199 11.64 -9.18 -16.12
C SER A 199 12.20 -10.25 -15.18
N LEU A 200 11.96 -10.13 -13.87
CA LEU A 200 12.37 -11.13 -12.87
C LEU A 200 11.74 -12.49 -13.14
N TRP A 201 10.44 -12.53 -13.40
CA TRP A 201 9.68 -13.73 -13.70
C TRP A 201 10.28 -14.51 -14.88
N ASN A 202 10.56 -13.81 -15.99
CA ASN A 202 11.09 -14.42 -17.20
C ASN A 202 12.58 -14.75 -17.08
N ARG A 203 13.39 -13.82 -16.56
CA ARG A 203 14.85 -13.97 -16.46
C ARG A 203 15.27 -15.08 -15.52
N LEU A 204 14.55 -15.26 -14.42
CA LEU A 204 14.79 -16.33 -13.45
C LEU A 204 14.00 -17.61 -13.77
N ASN A 205 13.22 -17.61 -14.86
CA ASN A 205 12.38 -18.74 -15.28
C ASN A 205 11.49 -19.26 -14.14
N LEU A 206 10.76 -18.39 -13.44
CA LEU A 206 10.07 -18.75 -12.19
C LEU A 206 8.75 -19.50 -12.39
N LYS A 207 8.31 -19.66 -13.64
CA LYS A 207 7.09 -20.41 -13.98
C LYS A 207 7.25 -21.88 -13.61
N ILE A 208 6.42 -22.34 -12.68
CA ILE A 208 6.26 -23.75 -12.31
C ILE A 208 5.20 -24.40 -13.21
N GLY A 209 4.18 -23.63 -13.59
CA GLY A 209 3.09 -24.09 -14.44
C GLY A 209 1.88 -24.63 -13.67
N VAL A 210 1.91 -24.57 -12.33
CA VAL A 210 0.76 -24.83 -11.46
C VAL A 210 0.13 -23.49 -11.10
N PRO A 211 -1.10 -23.17 -11.54
CA PRO A 211 -1.64 -21.81 -11.45
C PRO A 211 -1.62 -21.21 -10.05
N ILE A 212 -1.97 -21.98 -9.02
CA ILE A 212 -1.98 -21.45 -7.64
C ILE A 212 -0.58 -21.06 -7.15
N ILE A 213 0.43 -21.87 -7.48
CA ILE A 213 1.82 -21.65 -7.12
C ILE A 213 2.40 -20.47 -7.91
N ASP A 214 2.15 -20.41 -9.22
CA ASP A 214 2.60 -19.30 -10.06
C ASP A 214 1.99 -17.95 -9.60
N ILE A 215 0.71 -17.93 -9.21
CA ILE A 215 0.06 -16.76 -8.60
C ILE A 215 0.76 -16.35 -7.30
N GLN A 216 1.07 -17.31 -6.43
CA GLN A 216 1.75 -17.05 -5.16
C GLN A 216 3.17 -16.51 -5.37
N HIS A 217 3.95 -17.11 -6.28
CA HIS A 217 5.30 -16.65 -6.63
C HIS A 217 5.30 -15.23 -7.18
N LEU A 218 4.38 -14.89 -8.08
CA LEU A 218 4.28 -13.52 -8.60
C LEU A 218 3.97 -12.51 -7.50
N TRP A 219 3.15 -12.86 -6.53
CA TRP A 219 2.88 -11.98 -5.40
C TRP A 219 4.10 -11.81 -4.49
N LEU A 220 4.88 -12.87 -4.27
CA LEU A 220 6.15 -12.80 -3.53
C LEU A 220 7.16 -11.88 -4.23
N ILE A 221 7.30 -12.00 -5.56
CA ILE A 221 8.14 -11.08 -6.36
C ILE A 221 7.64 -9.64 -6.22
N LYS A 222 6.32 -9.43 -6.32
CA LYS A 222 5.71 -8.12 -6.17
C LYS A 222 6.01 -7.49 -4.81
N MET A 223 5.95 -8.25 -3.72
CA MET A 223 6.32 -7.76 -2.39
C MET A 223 7.81 -7.38 -2.32
N ILE A 224 8.70 -8.16 -2.95
CA ILE A 224 10.14 -7.84 -3.00
C ILE A 224 10.39 -6.54 -3.76
N VAL A 225 9.76 -6.35 -4.91
CA VAL A 225 9.91 -5.12 -5.71
C VAL A 225 9.35 -3.92 -4.96
N ASP A 226 8.17 -4.03 -4.34
CA ASP A 226 7.60 -2.96 -3.49
C ASP A 226 8.55 -2.55 -2.35
N MET A 227 9.22 -3.52 -1.72
CA MET A 227 10.20 -3.22 -0.68
C MET A 227 11.45 -2.53 -1.25
N ASP A 228 11.90 -2.90 -2.45
CA ASP A 228 13.07 -2.29 -3.08
C ASP A 228 12.79 -0.85 -3.51
N GLU A 229 11.62 -0.56 -4.09
CA GLU A 229 11.21 0.81 -4.39
C GLU A 229 11.18 1.68 -3.13
N ALA A 230 10.66 1.13 -2.03
CA ALA A 230 10.64 1.82 -0.74
C ALA A 230 12.05 2.17 -0.22
N MET A 231 13.11 1.48 -0.67
CA MET A 231 14.48 1.84 -0.31
C MET A 231 14.94 3.18 -0.91
N SER A 232 14.28 3.66 -1.96
CA SER A 232 14.51 4.98 -2.57
C SER A 232 13.65 6.08 -1.94
N GLU A 233 12.68 5.71 -1.10
CA GLU A 233 11.77 6.62 -0.44
C GLU A 233 12.37 7.27 0.82
N SER A 234 11.68 8.29 1.33
CA SER A 234 12.00 8.93 2.61
C SER A 234 12.10 7.90 3.75
N ALA A 235 12.94 8.15 4.75
CA ALA A 235 13.19 7.18 5.83
C ALA A 235 11.89 6.70 6.55
N LEU A 236 10.88 7.56 6.66
CA LEU A 236 9.61 7.23 7.29
C LEU A 236 8.65 6.48 6.36
N THR A 237 8.54 6.90 5.09
CA THR A 237 7.80 6.15 4.07
C THR A 237 8.39 4.75 3.92
N ARG A 238 9.71 4.66 3.82
CA ARG A 238 10.47 3.41 3.80
C ARG A 238 10.12 2.56 5.02
N ARG A 239 10.21 3.10 6.23
CA ARG A 239 9.90 2.35 7.45
C ARG A 239 8.45 1.85 7.47
N ALA A 240 7.48 2.68 7.09
CA ALA A 240 6.07 2.29 7.08
C ALA A 240 5.77 1.21 6.03
N VAL A 241 6.27 1.38 4.80
CA VAL A 241 6.10 0.40 3.72
C VAL A 241 6.78 -0.90 4.10
N LEU A 242 8.03 -0.87 4.57
CA LEU A 242 8.74 -2.08 4.99
C LEU A 242 8.04 -2.78 6.15
N ALA A 243 7.62 -2.07 7.21
CA ALA A 243 6.91 -2.68 8.34
C ALA A 243 5.70 -3.49 7.86
N ARG A 244 4.84 -2.88 7.04
CA ARG A 244 3.63 -3.50 6.50
C ARG A 244 3.95 -4.66 5.56
N THR A 245 4.88 -4.48 4.63
CA THR A 245 5.21 -5.51 3.63
C THR A 245 5.93 -6.69 4.28
N ILE A 246 6.71 -6.49 5.36
CA ILE A 246 7.33 -7.57 6.14
C ILE A 246 6.26 -8.38 6.87
N ASP A 247 5.31 -7.72 7.51
CA ASP A 247 4.15 -8.36 8.14
C ASP A 247 3.34 -9.19 7.14
N GLU A 248 3.13 -8.64 5.94
CA GLU A 248 2.45 -9.36 4.86
C GLU A 248 3.27 -10.54 4.37
N ALA A 249 4.58 -10.36 4.11
CA ALA A 249 5.47 -11.41 3.64
C ALA A 249 5.51 -12.60 4.60
N VAL A 250 5.64 -12.35 5.91
CA VAL A 250 5.62 -13.42 6.93
C VAL A 250 4.36 -14.27 6.85
N ARG A 251 3.19 -13.64 6.78
CA ARG A 251 1.91 -14.36 6.68
C ARG A 251 1.76 -15.07 5.33
N TYR A 252 2.24 -14.44 4.27
CA TYR A 252 2.06 -14.94 2.92
C TYR A 252 2.97 -16.13 2.60
N ILE A 253 4.21 -16.11 3.10
CA ILE A 253 5.17 -17.22 3.00
C ILE A 253 4.61 -18.47 3.67
N ASP A 254 4.05 -18.33 4.88
CA ASP A 254 3.42 -19.44 5.61
C ASP A 254 2.21 -20.05 4.84
N VAL A 255 1.36 -19.22 4.22
CA VAL A 255 0.27 -19.70 3.36
C VAL A 255 0.81 -20.39 2.10
N HIS A 256 1.82 -19.81 1.46
CA HIS A 256 2.45 -20.34 0.27
C HIS A 256 3.08 -21.72 0.53
N PHE A 257 3.89 -21.85 1.58
CA PHE A 257 4.51 -23.11 1.96
C PHE A 257 3.49 -24.19 2.29
N ARG A 258 2.44 -23.89 3.07
CA ARG A 258 1.36 -24.86 3.29
C ARG A 258 0.72 -25.32 1.98
N THR A 259 0.47 -24.39 1.05
CA THR A 259 -0.13 -24.71 -0.25
C THR A 259 0.76 -25.65 -1.06
N GLU A 260 2.05 -25.38 -1.09
CA GLU A 260 3.03 -26.20 -1.80
C GLU A 260 3.22 -27.58 -1.13
N GLU A 261 3.25 -27.62 0.20
CA GLU A 261 3.38 -28.84 0.97
C GLU A 261 2.19 -29.79 0.78
N GLU A 262 0.97 -29.26 0.81
CA GLU A 262 -0.24 -30.02 0.50
C GLU A 262 -0.19 -30.54 -0.94
N LEU A 263 0.27 -29.72 -1.89
CA LEU A 263 0.42 -30.15 -3.28
C LEU A 263 1.48 -31.27 -3.41
N MET A 264 2.63 -31.13 -2.75
CA MET A 264 3.69 -32.15 -2.75
C MET A 264 3.18 -33.48 -2.21
N GLU A 265 2.35 -33.47 -1.16
CA GLU A 265 1.71 -34.67 -0.61
C GLU A 265 0.72 -35.30 -1.59
N VAL A 266 -0.16 -34.48 -2.19
CA VAL A 266 -1.15 -34.94 -3.19
C VAL A 266 -0.47 -35.56 -4.42
N LEU A 267 0.69 -35.04 -4.81
CA LEU A 267 1.46 -35.53 -5.95
C LEU A 267 2.42 -36.68 -5.60
N GLY A 268 2.57 -37.03 -4.32
CA GLY A 268 3.49 -38.08 -3.87
C GLY A 268 4.95 -37.74 -4.10
N TYR A 269 5.35 -36.48 -3.90
CA TYR A 269 6.73 -36.04 -4.09
C TYR A 269 7.66 -36.60 -2.99
N GLU A 270 8.57 -37.48 -3.38
CA GLU A 270 9.44 -38.24 -2.46
C GLU A 270 10.31 -37.37 -1.55
N GLN A 271 10.72 -36.18 -2.02
CA GLN A 271 11.59 -35.28 -1.27
C GLN A 271 10.82 -34.27 -0.43
N SER A 272 9.49 -34.40 -0.31
CA SER A 272 8.60 -33.50 0.45
C SER A 272 9.12 -33.23 1.86
N ALA A 273 9.54 -34.27 2.61
CA ALA A 273 10.06 -34.09 3.97
C ALA A 273 11.30 -33.17 4.03
N SER A 274 12.22 -33.31 3.05
CA SER A 274 13.41 -32.45 2.98
C SER A 274 13.05 -31.02 2.58
N HIS A 275 12.02 -30.85 1.73
CA HIS A 275 11.52 -29.56 1.29
C HIS A 275 10.87 -28.80 2.47
N LYS A 276 9.97 -29.45 3.21
CA LYS A 276 9.35 -28.92 4.44
C LYS A 276 10.37 -28.44 5.47
N ALA A 277 11.47 -29.18 5.61
CA ALA A 277 12.54 -28.78 6.53
C ALA A 277 13.23 -27.46 6.11
N ARG A 278 13.30 -27.18 4.80
CA ARG A 278 13.83 -25.91 4.27
C ARG A 278 12.83 -24.77 4.44
N HIS A 279 11.53 -25.00 4.22
CA HIS A 279 10.47 -24.05 4.54
C HIS A 279 10.56 -23.59 5.99
N LYS A 280 10.59 -24.53 6.93
CA LYS A 280 10.67 -24.21 8.37
C LYS A 280 11.89 -23.38 8.74
N LYS A 281 13.05 -23.64 8.11
CA LYS A 281 14.27 -22.83 8.32
C LYS A 281 14.08 -21.42 7.79
N PHE A 282 13.45 -21.27 6.63
CA PHE A 282 13.20 -19.97 6.02
C PHE A 282 12.14 -19.16 6.80
N GLU A 283 11.06 -19.79 7.27
CA GLU A 283 10.07 -19.14 8.12
C GLU A 283 10.72 -18.57 9.38
N GLN A 284 11.54 -19.37 10.07
CA GLN A 284 12.29 -18.91 11.24
C GLN A 284 13.18 -17.72 10.90
N PHE A 285 13.89 -17.80 9.78
CA PHE A 285 14.77 -16.74 9.30
C PHE A 285 14.01 -15.41 9.04
N VAL A 286 12.85 -15.46 8.38
CA VAL A 286 12.06 -14.24 8.11
C VAL A 286 11.47 -13.68 9.42
N GLN A 287 11.08 -14.53 10.37
CA GLN A 287 10.64 -14.10 11.70
C GLN A 287 11.76 -13.38 12.46
N ASP A 288 12.99 -13.87 12.38
CA ASP A 288 14.13 -13.24 13.05
C ASP A 288 14.46 -11.88 12.40
N ARG A 289 14.38 -11.77 11.06
CA ARG A 289 14.51 -10.49 10.36
C ARG A 289 13.42 -9.48 10.72
N LYS A 290 12.18 -9.94 10.90
CA LYS A 290 11.08 -9.08 11.37
C LYS A 290 11.40 -8.50 12.76
N LYS A 291 11.89 -9.32 13.69
CA LYS A 291 12.31 -8.86 15.02
C LYS A 291 13.47 -7.86 14.94
N ASP A 292 14.47 -8.11 14.09
CA ASP A 292 15.60 -7.20 13.87
C ASP A 292 15.12 -5.81 13.38
N PHE A 293 14.14 -5.81 12.48
CA PHE A 293 13.52 -4.58 11.95
C PHE A 293 12.69 -3.84 13.02
N GLU A 294 11.87 -4.56 13.78
CA GLU A 294 11.08 -4.00 14.89
C GLU A 294 11.97 -3.43 16.00
N GLY A 295 13.13 -4.04 16.24
CA GLY A 295 14.17 -3.57 17.15
C GLY A 295 14.86 -2.26 16.73
N GLY A 296 14.51 -1.70 15.57
CA GLY A 296 14.97 -0.38 15.14
C GLY A 296 16.34 -0.37 14.45
N ASN A 297 16.85 -1.53 14.03
CA ASN A 297 18.10 -1.59 13.27
C ASN A 297 17.91 -0.96 11.87
N PRO A 298 18.57 0.18 11.57
CA PRO A 298 18.36 0.90 10.31
C PRO A 298 18.86 0.13 9.07
N ARG A 299 19.68 -0.91 9.25
CA ARG A 299 20.16 -1.79 8.16
C ARG A 299 19.30 -3.04 7.97
N ALA A 300 18.50 -3.43 8.96
CA ALA A 300 17.69 -4.66 8.90
C ALA A 300 16.73 -4.67 7.71
N ALA A 301 16.18 -3.50 7.39
CA ALA A 301 15.41 -3.22 6.18
C ALA A 301 16.13 -3.67 4.89
N ALA A 302 17.31 -3.11 4.64
CA ALA A 302 18.08 -3.38 3.42
C ALA A 302 18.55 -4.84 3.36
N THR A 303 18.99 -5.38 4.51
CA THR A 303 19.42 -6.78 4.62
C THR A 303 18.26 -7.72 4.31
N LEU A 304 17.07 -7.50 4.86
CA LEU A 304 15.91 -8.33 4.59
C LEU A 304 15.50 -8.32 3.10
N VAL A 305 15.50 -7.16 2.44
CA VAL A 305 15.20 -7.10 0.99
C VAL A 305 16.19 -7.93 0.19
N ASN A 306 17.49 -7.83 0.51
CA ASN A 306 18.51 -8.63 -0.14
C ASN A 306 18.34 -10.13 0.14
N ASP A 307 18.01 -10.50 1.37
CA ASP A 307 17.79 -11.87 1.78
C ASP A 307 16.57 -12.50 1.08
N LEU A 308 15.47 -11.74 0.94
CA LEU A 308 14.28 -12.18 0.20
C LEU A 308 14.56 -12.34 -1.31
N ARG A 309 15.40 -11.49 -1.90
CA ARG A 309 15.88 -11.64 -3.28
C ARG A 309 16.71 -12.90 -3.46
N GLN A 310 17.61 -13.17 -2.51
CA GLN A 310 18.42 -14.38 -2.54
C GLN A 310 17.55 -15.62 -2.37
N TRP A 311 16.55 -15.58 -1.49
CA TRP A 311 15.57 -16.64 -1.35
C TRP A 311 14.76 -16.88 -2.62
N LEU A 312 14.27 -15.84 -3.30
CA LEU A 312 13.58 -15.97 -4.58
C LEU A 312 14.41 -16.77 -5.60
N THR A 313 15.72 -16.54 -5.62
CA THR A 313 16.62 -17.23 -6.55
C THR A 313 16.94 -18.65 -6.09
N ASN A 314 17.21 -18.85 -4.80
CA ASN A 314 17.68 -20.14 -4.28
C ASN A 314 16.56 -21.14 -4.06
N HIS A 315 15.40 -20.68 -3.62
CA HIS A 315 14.26 -21.53 -3.30
C HIS A 315 13.36 -21.66 -4.52
N ILE A 316 12.71 -20.57 -4.95
CA ILE A 316 11.74 -20.64 -6.04
C ILE A 316 12.38 -21.08 -7.38
N ALA A 317 13.51 -20.49 -7.74
CA ALA A 317 14.14 -20.78 -9.03
C ALA A 317 14.90 -22.12 -9.07
N LEU A 318 15.27 -22.71 -7.92
CA LEU A 318 16.06 -23.96 -7.89
C LEU A 318 15.37 -25.11 -7.16
N GLU A 319 14.80 -24.89 -5.97
CA GLU A 319 14.16 -25.93 -5.17
C GLU A 319 12.77 -26.26 -5.73
N ASP A 320 11.90 -25.29 -5.93
CA ASP A 320 10.53 -25.55 -6.41
C ASP A 320 10.53 -26.11 -7.83
N LYS A 321 11.54 -25.74 -8.61
CA LYS A 321 11.79 -26.32 -9.93
C LYS A 321 12.02 -27.83 -9.91
N GLN A 322 12.52 -28.40 -8.80
CA GLN A 322 12.84 -29.82 -8.71
C GLN A 322 11.61 -30.72 -8.78
N PHE A 323 10.44 -30.24 -8.36
CA PHE A 323 9.21 -31.05 -8.40
C PHE A 323 8.31 -30.74 -9.62
N VAL A 324 8.71 -29.83 -10.51
CA VAL A 324 7.99 -29.54 -11.78
C VAL A 324 7.76 -30.82 -12.61
N ALA A 325 8.72 -31.74 -12.64
CA ALA A 325 8.57 -33.00 -13.37
C ALA A 325 7.45 -33.90 -12.80
N TYR A 326 7.21 -33.85 -11.48
CA TYR A 326 6.10 -34.59 -10.84
C TYR A 326 4.75 -33.97 -11.20
N TYR A 327 4.69 -32.63 -11.24
CA TYR A 327 3.53 -31.91 -11.74
C TYR A 327 3.22 -32.26 -13.20
N GLN A 328 4.20 -32.19 -14.10
CA GLN A 328 3.98 -32.47 -15.53
C GLN A 328 3.39 -33.86 -15.77
N LYS A 329 3.78 -34.85 -14.96
CA LYS A 329 3.21 -36.21 -14.98
C LYS A 329 1.80 -36.30 -14.40
N ASN A 330 1.38 -35.36 -13.56
CA ASN A 330 0.13 -35.35 -12.81
C ASN A 330 -0.67 -34.05 -13.00
N GLN A 331 -0.61 -33.47 -14.20
CA GLN A 331 -1.10 -32.11 -14.47
C GLN A 331 -2.57 -31.90 -14.08
N GLN A 332 -3.42 -32.90 -14.34
CA GLN A 332 -4.84 -32.86 -13.99
C GLN A 332 -5.06 -32.73 -12.47
N LYS A 333 -4.36 -33.52 -11.66
CA LYS A 333 -4.46 -33.48 -10.19
C LYS A 333 -4.02 -32.13 -9.63
N ALA A 334 -2.93 -31.56 -10.16
CA ALA A 334 -2.45 -30.25 -9.73
C ALA A 334 -3.41 -29.10 -10.11
N LEU A 335 -4.07 -29.21 -11.27
CA LEU A 335 -5.09 -28.25 -11.68
C LEU A 335 -6.35 -28.34 -10.79
N GLU A 336 -6.78 -29.55 -10.46
CA GLU A 336 -7.90 -29.80 -9.53
C GLU A 336 -7.58 -29.28 -8.14
N PHE A 337 -6.37 -29.53 -7.64
CA PHE A 337 -5.88 -28.95 -6.38
C PHE A 337 -5.94 -27.43 -6.41
N SER A 338 -5.42 -26.79 -7.47
CA SER A 338 -5.44 -25.33 -7.62
C SER A 338 -6.87 -24.78 -7.54
N LYS A 339 -7.82 -25.41 -8.24
CA LYS A 339 -9.24 -25.01 -8.24
C LYS A 339 -9.85 -25.14 -6.84
N ALA A 340 -9.61 -26.26 -6.15
CA ALA A 340 -10.15 -26.51 -4.82
C ALA A 340 -9.57 -25.56 -3.75
N ALA A 341 -8.25 -25.30 -3.82
CA ALA A 341 -7.56 -24.39 -2.91
C ALA A 341 -8.07 -22.94 -3.04
N ILE A 342 -8.31 -22.47 -4.28
CA ILE A 342 -8.89 -21.16 -4.55
C ILE A 342 -10.35 -21.10 -4.09
N ALA A 343 -11.18 -22.09 -4.46
CA ALA A 343 -12.61 -22.10 -4.15
C ALA A 343 -12.89 -22.16 -2.63
N SER A 344 -12.06 -22.87 -1.88
CA SER A 344 -12.19 -22.98 -0.42
C SER A 344 -11.68 -21.75 0.35
N GLY A 345 -11.03 -20.79 -0.31
CA GLY A 345 -10.42 -19.61 0.31
C GLY A 345 -9.18 -19.91 1.16
N ARG A 346 -8.79 -21.18 1.32
CA ARG A 346 -7.65 -21.61 2.16
C ARG A 346 -6.31 -21.07 1.67
N ALA A 347 -6.16 -20.89 0.35
CA ALA A 347 -4.95 -20.32 -0.24
C ALA A 347 -4.89 -18.78 -0.16
N GLY A 348 -5.93 -18.11 0.38
CA GLY A 348 -5.93 -16.67 0.62
C GLY A 348 -5.81 -15.79 -0.64
N ILE A 349 -6.12 -16.34 -1.82
CA ILE A 349 -5.90 -15.65 -3.10
C ILE A 349 -6.88 -14.49 -3.30
N ARG A 350 -6.33 -13.31 -3.57
CA ARG A 350 -7.06 -12.08 -3.86
C ARG A 350 -7.18 -11.87 -5.37
N GLN A 351 -8.23 -11.15 -5.79
CA GLN A 351 -8.43 -10.81 -7.20
C GLN A 351 -7.22 -10.09 -7.81
N SER A 352 -6.58 -9.19 -7.07
CA SER A 352 -5.36 -8.50 -7.50
C SER A 352 -4.19 -9.42 -7.84
N GLN A 353 -4.10 -10.58 -7.20
CA GLN A 353 -3.06 -11.58 -7.47
C GLN A 353 -3.37 -12.37 -8.75
N VAL A 354 -4.64 -12.68 -8.96
CA VAL A 354 -5.12 -13.29 -10.20
C VAL A 354 -4.88 -12.35 -11.38
N ASP A 355 -5.18 -11.06 -11.22
CA ASP A 355 -4.98 -10.06 -12.26
C ASP A 355 -3.50 -9.92 -12.62
N LEU A 356 -2.60 -9.86 -11.61
CA LEU A 356 -1.16 -9.86 -11.84
C LEU A 356 -0.70 -11.08 -12.64
N TYR A 357 -1.18 -12.26 -12.27
CA TYR A 357 -0.87 -13.49 -12.98
C TYR A 357 -1.35 -13.46 -14.43
N LYS A 358 -2.57 -12.99 -14.70
CA LYS A 358 -3.07 -12.84 -16.07
C LYS A 358 -2.19 -11.89 -16.86
N THR A 359 -1.88 -10.72 -16.31
CA THR A 359 -1.05 -9.71 -16.97
C THR A 359 0.35 -10.23 -17.29
N VAL A 360 1.03 -10.91 -16.35
CA VAL A 360 2.43 -11.35 -16.52
C VAL A 360 2.54 -12.64 -17.31
N VAL A 361 1.62 -13.59 -17.12
CA VAL A 361 1.77 -14.97 -17.63
C VAL A 361 0.90 -15.25 -18.86
N GLN A 362 -0.27 -14.62 -18.96
CA GLN A 362 -1.21 -14.87 -20.07
C GLN A 362 -1.08 -13.85 -21.20
N GLY A 363 -0.44 -12.71 -20.95
CA GLY A 363 -0.47 -11.55 -21.84
C GLY A 363 -1.88 -10.94 -21.81
N ALA A 364 -1.96 -9.61 -21.63
CA ALA A 364 -3.24 -8.91 -21.68
C ALA A 364 -3.87 -9.00 -23.08
#